data_AF-A0A830AXY3-F1
#
_entry.id   AF-A0A830AXY3-F1
#
_cell.length_a   1.000
_cell.length_b   1.000
_cell.length_c   1.000
_cell.angle_alpha   90.00
_cell.angle_beta   90.00
_cell.angle_gamma   90.00
#
_symmetry.space_group_name_H-M   'P 1'
#
loop_
_entity.id
_entity.type
_entity.pdbx_description
1 polymer ?
#
loop_
_entity_poly.entity_id
_entity_poly.type
_entity_poly.pdbx_seq_one_letter_code
_entity_poly.pdbx_strand_id
1 'polypeptide(L)'
;VAVHTTIFVVRYYDPYTRYKDLLDRVLRHRDAIISHLNWACIFLGFHSFNLYIHNDTMSALGTANILVHHIHAFTIHVTVLILLKGVLFSRSSHLIPDKANLGFNLPCDRPGRGVTCQVSAWDHVILGLF
;
A
#
# COMPACT_ATOMS: atom_id res chain seq x y z
N VAL A 1 -7.44 8.50 -9.17
CA VAL A 1 -8.35 7.33 -8.97
C VAL A 1 -8.34 6.84 -7.53
N ALA A 2 -7.19 6.45 -6.96
CA ALA A 2 -7.09 5.87 -5.62
C ALA A 2 -7.76 6.71 -4.50
N VAL A 3 -7.57 8.04 -4.51
CA VAL A 3 -8.22 8.97 -3.58
C VAL A 3 -9.75 8.82 -3.57
N HIS A 4 -10.37 8.83 -4.75
CA HIS A 4 -11.82 8.73 -4.89
C HIS A 4 -12.33 7.34 -4.48
N THR A 5 -11.59 6.27 -4.80
CA THR A 5 -11.93 4.92 -4.35
C THR A 5 -11.92 4.83 -2.82
N THR A 6 -10.93 5.42 -2.17
CA THR A 6 -10.85 5.46 -0.71
C THR A 6 -11.99 6.25 -0.08
N ILE A 7 -12.34 7.42 -0.65
CA ILE A 7 -13.49 8.22 -0.19
C ILE A 7 -14.78 7.42 -0.36
N PHE A 8 -14.95 6.71 -1.48
CA PHE A 8 -16.08 5.82 -1.71
C PHE A 8 -16.20 4.76 -0.61
N VAL A 9 -15.10 4.07 -0.30
CA VAL A 9 -15.08 3.02 0.73
C VAL A 9 -15.35 3.57 2.13
N VAL A 10 -14.88 4.77 2.47
CA VAL A 10 -15.17 5.39 3.78
C VAL A 10 -16.62 5.87 3.88
N ARG A 11 -17.11 6.60 2.87
CA ARG A 11 -18.36 7.37 2.97
C ARG A 11 -19.60 6.64 2.46
N TYR A 12 -19.45 5.76 1.46
CA TYR A 12 -20.58 5.21 0.71
C TYR A 12 -20.66 3.68 0.73
N TYR A 13 -19.58 2.98 1.11
CA TYR A 13 -19.63 1.53 1.26
C TYR A 13 -20.32 1.13 2.55
N ASP A 14 -21.38 0.33 2.43
CA ASP A 14 -22.08 -0.29 3.54
C ASP A 14 -22.06 -1.82 3.39
N PRO A 15 -21.45 -2.57 4.35
CA PRO A 15 -21.32 -4.03 4.26
C PRO A 15 -22.65 -4.78 4.38
N TYR A 16 -23.70 -4.16 4.94
CA TYR A 16 -25.00 -4.81 5.10
C TYR A 16 -25.79 -4.86 3.80
N THR A 17 -25.73 -3.78 3.02
CA THR A 17 -26.38 -3.68 1.70
C THR A 17 -25.60 -4.38 0.58
N ARG A 18 -24.29 -4.57 0.75
CA ARG A 18 -23.38 -5.18 -0.24
C ARG A 18 -22.85 -6.57 0.17
N TYR A 19 -23.63 -7.30 0.95
CA TYR A 19 -23.23 -8.60 1.49
C TYR A 19 -22.91 -9.62 0.37
N LYS A 20 -21.75 -10.31 0.51
CA LYS A 20 -21.24 -11.36 -0.40
C LYS A 20 -20.91 -10.93 -1.83
N ASP A 21 -20.82 -9.64 -2.10
CA ASP A 21 -20.32 -9.18 -3.39
C ASP A 21 -18.79 -9.37 -3.52
N LEU A 22 -18.25 -9.02 -4.69
CA LEU A 22 -16.81 -9.12 -4.95
C LEU A 22 -15.99 -8.21 -4.04
N LEU A 23 -16.48 -7.01 -3.74
CA LEU A 23 -15.77 -6.02 -2.92
C LEU A 23 -15.70 -6.48 -1.46
N ASP A 24 -16.79 -7.00 -0.94
CA ASP A 24 -16.89 -7.60 0.39
C ASP A 24 -15.94 -8.82 0.53
N ARG A 25 -15.83 -9.66 -0.50
CA ARG A 25 -14.86 -10.75 -0.53
C ARG A 25 -13.40 -10.25 -0.54
N VAL A 26 -13.11 -9.21 -1.30
CA VAL A 26 -11.77 -8.58 -1.33
C VAL A 26 -11.41 -7.98 0.02
N LEU A 27 -12.33 -7.24 0.66
CA LEU A 27 -12.11 -6.63 1.97
C LEU A 27 -11.89 -7.66 3.07
N ARG A 28 -12.54 -8.83 3.00
CA ARG A 28 -12.29 -9.95 3.94
C ARG A 28 -10.89 -10.57 3.81
N HIS A 29 -10.29 -10.53 2.63
CA HIS A 29 -8.97 -11.13 2.36
C HIS A 29 -7.86 -10.09 2.24
N ARG A 30 -8.12 -8.85 2.67
CA ARG A 30 -7.21 -7.70 2.51
C ARG A 30 -5.81 -7.95 3.10
N ASP A 31 -5.71 -8.67 4.21
CA ASP A 31 -4.42 -8.96 4.85
C ASP A 31 -3.56 -9.88 3.98
N ALA A 32 -4.17 -10.89 3.34
CA ALA A 32 -3.48 -11.77 2.40
C ALA A 32 -3.04 -11.03 1.12
N ILE A 33 -3.87 -10.14 0.59
CA ILE A 33 -3.54 -9.33 -0.59
C ILE A 33 -2.33 -8.44 -0.30
N ILE A 34 -2.35 -7.70 0.82
CA ILE A 34 -1.27 -6.79 1.19
C ILE A 34 0.01 -7.56 1.57
N SER A 35 -0.08 -8.71 2.23
CA SER A 35 1.11 -9.49 2.59
C SER A 35 1.82 -10.07 1.36
N HIS A 36 1.09 -10.57 0.36
CA HIS A 36 1.67 -11.05 -0.89
C HIS A 36 2.31 -9.91 -1.69
N LEU A 37 1.65 -8.75 -1.75
CA LEU A 37 2.18 -7.59 -2.46
C LEU A 37 3.42 -7.03 -1.76
N ASN A 38 3.47 -7.05 -0.43
CA ASN A 38 4.66 -6.72 0.35
C ASN A 38 5.82 -7.68 0.05
N TRP A 39 5.56 -8.99 0.03
CA TRP A 39 6.56 -9.99 -0.34
C TRP A 39 7.10 -9.74 -1.76
N ALA A 40 6.22 -9.46 -2.73
CA ALA A 40 6.63 -9.13 -4.09
C ALA A 40 7.51 -7.87 -4.15
N CYS A 41 7.16 -6.81 -3.41
CA CYS A 41 7.97 -5.59 -3.35
C CYS A 41 9.36 -5.85 -2.77
N ILE A 42 9.47 -6.66 -1.71
CA ILE A 42 10.76 -7.04 -1.13
C ILE A 42 11.58 -7.86 -2.12
N PHE A 43 10.96 -8.86 -2.77
CA PHE A 43 11.60 -9.70 -3.77
C PHE A 43 12.14 -8.87 -4.95
N LEU A 44 11.29 -8.02 -5.55
CA LEU A 44 11.70 -7.13 -6.64
C LEU A 44 12.75 -6.12 -6.19
N GLY A 45 12.63 -5.57 -4.98
CA GLY A 45 13.61 -4.62 -4.43
C GLY A 45 15.00 -5.22 -4.33
N PHE A 46 15.12 -6.41 -3.72
CA PHE A 46 16.39 -7.11 -3.64
C PHE A 46 16.93 -7.48 -5.02
N HIS A 47 16.12 -8.03 -5.93
CA HIS A 47 16.62 -8.42 -7.25
C HIS A 47 17.02 -7.23 -8.11
N SER A 48 16.25 -6.13 -8.08
CA SER A 48 16.53 -4.93 -8.89
C SER A 48 17.75 -4.18 -8.36
N PHE A 49 17.81 -3.93 -7.05
CA PHE A 49 18.90 -3.16 -6.45
C PHE A 49 20.20 -3.97 -6.36
N ASN A 50 20.13 -5.28 -6.09
CA ASN A 50 21.31 -6.14 -6.08
C ASN A 50 21.90 -6.24 -7.49
N LEU A 51 21.07 -6.40 -8.53
CA LEU A 51 21.56 -6.34 -9.91
C LEU A 51 22.13 -4.96 -10.25
N TYR A 52 21.56 -3.86 -9.73
CA TYR A 52 22.09 -2.51 -9.94
C TYR A 52 23.51 -2.36 -9.38
N ILE A 53 23.72 -2.73 -8.11
CA ILE A 53 25.05 -2.70 -7.48
C ILE A 53 26.01 -3.68 -8.14
N HIS A 54 25.53 -4.88 -8.48
CA HIS A 54 26.33 -5.86 -9.20
C HIS A 54 26.80 -5.30 -10.55
N ASN A 55 25.91 -4.62 -11.28
CA ASN A 55 26.22 -4.01 -12.56
C ASN A 55 27.15 -2.80 -12.41
N ASP A 56 27.06 -2.01 -11.32
CA ASP A 56 28.03 -0.95 -11.01
C ASP A 56 29.44 -1.54 -10.80
N THR A 57 29.51 -2.65 -10.05
CA THR A 57 30.75 -3.40 -9.81
C THR A 57 31.30 -4.01 -11.11
N MET A 58 30.42 -4.58 -11.97
CA MET A 58 30.80 -5.19 -13.25
C MET A 58 31.10 -4.14 -14.33
N SER A 59 30.52 -2.94 -14.25
CA SER A 59 30.83 -1.80 -15.11
C SER A 59 32.23 -1.26 -14.81
N ALA A 60 32.62 -1.21 -13.53
CA ALA A 60 34.01 -0.98 -13.14
C ALA A 60 34.98 -2.06 -13.69
N LEU A 61 34.46 -3.24 -14.06
CA LEU A 61 35.19 -4.35 -14.70
C LEU A 61 34.98 -4.44 -16.23
N GLY A 62 34.26 -3.50 -16.86
CA GLY A 62 34.18 -3.36 -18.32
C GLY A 62 32.98 -4.00 -19.03
N THR A 63 31.95 -4.48 -18.32
CA THR A 63 30.72 -5.05 -18.93
C THR A 63 29.47 -4.54 -18.22
N ALA A 64 28.55 -3.89 -18.95
CA ALA A 64 27.30 -3.36 -18.38
C ALA A 64 26.08 -3.68 -19.27
N ASN A 65 24.96 -4.11 -18.68
CA ASN A 65 23.68 -4.31 -19.40
C ASN A 65 22.43 -4.04 -18.54
N ILE A 66 21.28 -4.00 -19.24
CA ILE A 66 20.02 -3.28 -18.97
C ILE A 66 19.32 -3.60 -17.63
N LEU A 67 19.12 -2.57 -16.79
CA LEU A 67 18.52 -2.68 -15.45
C LEU A 67 17.23 -1.86 -15.24
N VAL A 68 16.85 -1.07 -16.24
CA VAL A 68 15.83 -0.03 -16.07
C VAL A 68 14.42 -0.60 -15.86
N HIS A 69 14.08 -1.73 -16.49
CA HIS A 69 12.73 -2.30 -16.42
C HIS A 69 12.38 -2.85 -15.03
N HIS A 70 13.35 -3.45 -14.33
CA HIS A 70 13.16 -4.00 -13.00
C HIS A 70 12.94 -2.90 -11.94
N ILE A 71 13.64 -1.77 -12.08
CA ILE A 71 13.46 -0.59 -11.23
C ILE A 71 12.08 0.05 -11.43
N HIS A 72 11.61 0.18 -12.67
CA HIS A 72 10.26 0.66 -12.95
C HIS A 72 9.18 -0.29 -12.41
N ALA A 73 9.38 -1.61 -12.54
CA ALA A 73 8.46 -2.58 -11.95
C ALA A 73 8.42 -2.46 -10.42
N PHE A 74 9.57 -2.35 -9.75
CA PHE A 74 9.65 -2.19 -8.30
C PHE A 74 8.91 -0.92 -7.83
N THR A 75 9.21 0.24 -8.42
CA THR A 75 8.58 1.51 -8.06
C THR A 75 7.07 1.47 -8.22
N ILE A 76 6.56 0.93 -9.33
CA ILE A 76 5.12 0.76 -9.55
C ILE A 76 4.49 -0.16 -8.49
N HIS A 77 5.12 -1.30 -8.16
CA HIS A 77 4.57 -2.23 -7.15
C HIS A 77 4.51 -1.58 -5.77
N VAL A 78 5.50 -0.78 -5.40
CA VAL A 78 5.51 -0.05 -4.12
C VAL A 78 4.41 1.01 -4.08
N THR A 79 4.23 1.80 -5.14
CA THR A 79 3.14 2.78 -5.22
C THR A 79 1.77 2.10 -5.13
N VAL A 80 1.59 0.96 -5.83
CA VAL A 80 0.35 0.17 -5.74
C VAL A 80 0.14 -0.38 -4.33
N LEU A 81 1.19 -0.88 -3.66
CA LEU A 81 1.12 -1.38 -2.28
C LEU A 81 0.62 -0.30 -1.31
N ILE A 82 1.21 0.90 -1.38
CA ILE A 82 0.86 2.03 -0.51
C ILE A 82 -0.60 2.44 -0.72
N LEU A 83 -1.00 2.68 -1.98
CA LEU A 83 -2.35 3.15 -2.30
C LEU A 83 -3.41 2.08 -2.01
N LEU A 84 -3.15 0.82 -2.34
CA LEU A 84 -4.09 -0.29 -2.12
C LEU A 84 -4.28 -0.56 -0.64
N LYS A 85 -3.21 -0.51 0.16
CA LYS A 85 -3.31 -0.60 1.63
C LYS A 85 -4.17 0.55 2.18
N GLY A 86 -3.98 1.77 1.70
CA GLY A 86 -4.79 2.93 2.07
C GLY A 86 -6.29 2.72 1.82
N VAL A 87 -6.64 2.13 0.67
CA VAL A 87 -8.04 1.81 0.33
C VAL A 87 -8.60 0.71 1.23
N LEU A 88 -7.93 -0.45 1.32
CA LEU A 88 -8.44 -1.65 1.98
C LEU A 88 -8.55 -1.51 3.51
N PHE A 89 -7.71 -0.67 4.11
CA PHE A 89 -7.67 -0.41 5.55
C PHE A 89 -8.26 0.95 5.93
N SER A 90 -9.03 1.58 5.03
CA SER A 90 -9.64 2.89 5.28
C SER A 90 -10.76 2.86 6.33
N ARG A 91 -11.55 1.77 6.37
CA ARG A 91 -12.69 1.64 7.31
C ARG A 91 -12.34 1.03 8.66
N SER A 92 -11.41 0.09 8.68
CA SER A 92 -11.02 -0.61 9.90
C SER A 92 -9.63 -1.21 9.71
N SER A 93 -8.90 -1.35 10.81
CA SER A 93 -7.68 -2.14 10.89
C SER A 93 -7.67 -2.91 12.21
N HIS A 94 -6.69 -3.80 12.40
CA HIS A 94 -6.51 -4.48 13.67
C HIS A 94 -6.19 -3.50 14.82
N LEU A 95 -5.55 -2.36 14.51
CA LEU A 95 -5.20 -1.34 15.49
C LEU A 95 -6.39 -0.43 15.84
N ILE A 96 -7.12 0.04 14.82
CA ILE A 96 -8.23 0.99 14.95
C ILE A 96 -9.47 0.39 14.23
N PRO A 97 -10.38 -0.27 14.96
CA PRO A 97 -11.51 -0.97 14.37
C PRO A 97 -12.59 -0.03 13.81
N ASP A 98 -12.71 1.19 14.36
CA ASP A 98 -13.75 2.19 14.09
C ASP A 98 -13.25 3.35 13.20
N LYS A 99 -12.22 3.10 12.39
CA LYS A 99 -11.57 4.12 11.55
C LYS A 99 -12.52 4.80 10.55
N ALA A 100 -13.57 4.13 10.11
CA ALA A 100 -14.61 4.72 9.27
C ALA A 100 -15.29 5.94 9.90
N ASN A 101 -15.44 5.96 11.24
CA ASN A 101 -16.07 7.05 11.98
C ASN A 101 -15.14 8.26 12.15
N LEU A 102 -13.83 8.00 12.22
CA LEU A 102 -12.78 9.01 12.33
C LEU A 102 -12.57 9.78 11.01
N GLY A 103 -13.01 9.20 9.88
CA GLY A 103 -13.02 9.84 8.58
C GLY A 103 -11.73 9.64 7.77
N PHE A 104 -11.70 10.28 6.60
CA PHE A 104 -10.66 10.07 5.59
C PHE A 104 -9.31 10.72 5.94
N ASN A 105 -9.35 11.90 6.57
CA ASN A 105 -8.18 12.70 6.95
C ASN A 105 -8.17 12.88 8.48
N LEU A 106 -7.65 11.86 9.17
CA LEU A 106 -7.44 11.88 10.62
C LEU A 106 -5.94 12.05 10.88
N PRO A 107 -5.50 13.06 11.64
CA PRO A 107 -4.07 13.20 11.95
C PRO A 107 -3.55 12.04 12.80
N CYS A 108 -4.24 11.70 13.90
CA CYS A 108 -3.92 10.61 14.83
C CYS A 108 -5.18 10.16 15.58
N ASP A 109 -5.24 8.90 16.03
CA ASP A 109 -6.19 8.47 17.07
C ASP A 109 -5.54 8.67 18.45
N ARG A 110 -6.28 9.19 19.42
CA ARG A 110 -5.78 9.65 20.74
C ARG A 110 -4.85 8.62 21.42
N PRO A 111 -3.95 9.03 22.34
CA PRO A 111 -2.77 8.26 22.76
C PRO A 111 -3.00 6.93 23.50
N GLY A 112 -4.23 6.42 23.57
CA GLY A 112 -4.55 5.14 24.23
C GLY A 112 -4.04 3.89 23.50
N ARG A 113 -3.50 4.01 22.27
CA ARG A 113 -3.01 2.87 21.46
C ARG A 113 -1.58 3.04 20.91
N GLY A 114 -0.76 3.85 21.56
CA GLY A 114 0.62 4.14 21.11
C GLY A 114 0.68 5.17 19.98
N VAL A 115 1.67 5.06 19.09
CA VAL A 115 1.89 6.01 17.98
C VAL A 115 1.00 5.63 16.80
N THR A 116 -0.14 6.32 16.67
CA THR A 116 -1.11 6.13 15.56
C THR A 116 -0.96 7.22 14.48
N CYS A 117 0.18 7.90 14.41
CA CYS A 117 0.46 8.88 13.36
C CYS A 117 0.43 8.20 11.98
N GLN A 118 -0.01 8.95 10.96
CA GLN A 118 0.00 8.51 9.56
C GLN A 118 -0.86 7.26 9.24
N VAL A 119 -1.81 6.93 10.13
CA VAL A 119 -2.70 5.79 9.91
C VAL A 119 -3.81 6.11 8.92
N SER A 120 -4.11 7.38 8.64
CA SER A 120 -5.27 7.71 7.83
C SER A 120 -5.11 7.32 6.38
N ALA A 121 -6.24 7.24 5.69
CA ALA A 121 -6.24 6.89 4.28
C ALA A 121 -5.68 8.05 3.42
N TRP A 122 -5.77 9.29 3.92
CA TRP A 122 -5.10 10.46 3.35
C TRP A 122 -3.58 10.39 3.46
N ASP A 123 -3.04 9.90 4.58
CA ASP A 123 -1.59 9.73 4.74
C ASP A 123 -1.01 8.73 3.74
N HIS A 124 -1.77 7.69 3.40
CA HIS A 124 -1.38 6.73 2.36
C HIS A 124 -1.41 7.35 0.96
N VAL A 125 -2.30 8.32 0.71
CA VAL A 125 -2.31 9.08 -0.55
C VAL A 125 -1.08 9.97 -0.65
N ILE A 126 -0.74 10.66 0.44
CA ILE A 126 0.47 11.49 0.51
C ILE A 126 1.71 10.62 0.30
N LEU A 127 1.80 9.48 0.98
CA LEU A 127 2.94 8.58 0.86
C LEU A 127 3.08 8.01 -0.56
N GLY A 128 1.96 7.77 -1.27
CA GLY A 128 1.99 7.27 -2.65
C GLY A 128 2.33 8.34 -3.70
N LEU A 129 2.49 9.61 -3.31
CA LEU A 129 2.93 10.69 -4.20
C LEU A 129 4.47 10.79 -4.29
N PHE A 130 5.17 10.28 -3.28
CA PHE A 130 6.64 10.24 -3.21
C PHE A 130 7.17 8.87 -3.66
#